data_AF-A0A970FA64-F1
#
_entry.id   AF-A0A970FA64-F1
#
_cell.length_a   1.000
_cell.length_b   1.000
_cell.length_c   1.000
_cell.angle_alpha   90.00
_cell.angle_beta   90.00
_cell.angle_gamma   90.00
#
_symmetry.space_group_name_H-M   'P 1'
#
loop_
_entity.id
_entity.type
_entity.pdbx_description
1 polymer ?
#
loop_
_entity_poly.entity_id
_entity_poly.type
_entity_poly.pdbx_seq_one_letter_code
_entity_poly.pdbx_strand_id
1 'polypeptide(L)'
;MNCMNCGSNHDVIDFLAGDEKLILCVDCRYKLAKGELGKVGRPTIGLTKKVSLTLPKEDWEWLDEKAEGNRSQFLRETVTSYLGSEAEWSNRAALGYAVLAAKELNYSHDDIKKLIGAMYYQFDMKTVDEAKKIYREADY
;
A
#
# COMPACT_ATOMS: atom_id res chain seq x y z
N MET A 1 21.66 22.25 -11.16
CA MET A 1 21.05 21.03 -10.61
C MET A 1 21.72 20.73 -9.28
N ASN A 2 21.00 20.24 -8.27
CA ASN A 2 21.57 19.91 -6.97
C ASN A 2 21.55 18.39 -6.77
N CYS A 3 22.63 17.85 -6.21
CA CYS A 3 22.75 16.45 -5.87
C CYS A 3 21.70 16.06 -4.83
N MET A 4 20.89 15.05 -5.14
CA MET A 4 19.83 14.55 -4.25
C MET A 4 20.35 13.96 -2.94
N ASN A 5 21.62 13.55 -2.90
CA ASN A 5 22.20 12.92 -1.71
C ASN A 5 22.90 13.91 -0.75
N CYS A 6 23.63 14.91 -1.27
CA CYS A 6 24.41 15.82 -0.42
C CYS A 6 24.13 17.31 -0.66
N GLY A 7 23.23 17.65 -1.57
CA GLY A 7 22.90 19.04 -1.90
C GLY A 7 23.97 19.80 -2.69
N SER A 8 25.13 19.19 -2.98
CA SER A 8 26.19 19.81 -3.79
C SER A 8 25.70 20.16 -5.19
N ASN A 9 26.15 21.29 -5.71
CA ASN A 9 25.94 21.74 -7.09
C ASN A 9 27.17 21.51 -7.97
N HIS A 10 28.22 20.89 -7.43
CA HIS A 10 29.47 20.64 -8.14
C HIS A 10 29.36 19.35 -8.97
N ASP A 11 29.53 19.49 -10.29
CA ASP A 11 29.54 18.38 -11.27
C ASP A 11 28.39 17.37 -11.07
N VAL A 12 27.16 17.88 -11.26
CA VAL A 12 25.90 17.16 -11.07
C VAL A 12 25.34 16.70 -12.41
N ILE A 13 25.04 15.41 -12.52
CA ILE A 13 24.35 14.82 -13.67
C ILE A 13 23.08 14.10 -13.23
N ASP A 14 22.15 13.93 -14.17
CA ASP A 14 21.01 13.04 -14.04
C ASP A 14 21.19 11.75 -14.86
N PHE A 15 20.73 10.63 -14.31
CA PHE A 15 20.74 9.33 -15.01
C PHE A 15 19.60 8.44 -14.49
N LEU A 16 19.23 7.44 -15.28
CA LEU A 16 18.21 6.45 -14.92
C LEU A 16 18.87 5.27 -14.20
N ALA A 17 18.36 4.92 -13.04
CA ALA A 17 18.73 3.72 -12.29
C ALA A 17 17.47 2.87 -12.07
N GLY A 18 17.24 1.90 -12.97
CA GLY A 18 15.94 1.24 -13.07
C GLY A 18 14.90 2.21 -13.63
N ASP A 19 13.74 2.29 -12.97
CA ASP A 19 12.66 3.21 -13.34
C ASP A 19 12.76 4.59 -12.65
N GLU A 20 13.78 4.80 -11.81
CA GLU A 20 13.97 6.04 -11.06
C GLU A 20 15.03 6.94 -11.70
N LYS A 21 14.70 8.24 -11.80
CA LYS A 21 15.63 9.29 -12.21
C LYS A 21 16.44 9.78 -11.00
N LEU A 22 17.75 9.54 -11.01
CA LEU A 22 18.68 10.00 -9.97
C LEU A 22 19.47 11.22 -10.44
N ILE A 23 19.67 12.19 -9.55
CA ILE A 23 20.50 13.38 -9.77
C ILE A 23 21.62 13.41 -8.73
N LEU A 24 22.87 13.15 -9.14
CA LEU A 24 24.00 13.02 -8.21
C LEU A 24 25.24 13.82 -8.67
N CYS A 25 25.98 14.38 -7.71
CA CYS A 25 27.31 14.96 -7.94
C CYS A 25 28.38 13.88 -8.14
N VAL A 26 29.56 14.28 -8.63
CA VAL A 26 30.72 13.40 -8.84
C VAL A 26 31.08 12.53 -7.63
N ASP A 27 31.13 13.13 -6.43
CA ASP A 27 31.49 12.40 -5.21
C ASP A 27 30.43 11.37 -4.82
N CYS A 28 29.15 11.70 -4.99
CA CYS A 28 28.07 10.77 -4.71
C CYS A 28 27.98 9.66 -5.77
N ARG A 29 28.29 9.95 -7.04
CA ARG A 29 28.42 8.90 -8.06
C ARG A 29 29.55 7.93 -7.74
N TYR A 30 30.69 8.44 -7.27
CA TYR A 30 31.82 7.61 -6.86
C TYR A 30 31.47 6.71 -5.65
N LYS A 31 30.77 7.26 -4.66
CA LYS A 31 30.23 6.48 -3.52
C LYS A 31 29.20 5.44 -3.94
N LEU A 32 28.39 5.75 -4.97
CA LEU A 32 27.42 4.81 -5.53
C LEU A 32 28.13 3.64 -6.22
N ALA A 33 29.16 3.91 -7.01
CA ALA A 33 29.99 2.86 -7.64
C ALA A 33 30.70 1.97 -6.61
N LYS A 34 31.06 2.52 -5.45
CA LYS A 34 31.61 1.77 -4.30
C LYS A 34 30.58 1.02 -3.46
N GLY A 35 29.27 1.19 -3.73
CA GLY A 35 28.19 0.58 -2.95
C GLY A 35 27.96 1.23 -1.57
N GLU A 36 28.62 2.36 -1.29
CA GLU A 36 28.53 3.09 -0.02
C GLU A 36 27.21 3.89 0.12
N LEU A 37 26.50 4.11 -0.99
CA LEU A 37 25.18 4.75 -1.00
C LEU A 37 24.01 3.77 -0.84
N GLY A 38 24.30 2.49 -0.60
CA GLY A 38 23.30 1.43 -0.62
C GLY A 38 22.89 1.06 -2.04
N LYS A 39 22.37 -0.16 -2.20
CA LYS A 39 21.74 -0.57 -3.46
C LYS A 39 20.49 0.30 -3.67
N VAL A 40 20.33 0.81 -4.89
CA VAL A 40 19.09 1.39 -5.40
C VAL A 40 17.97 0.39 -5.05
N GLY A 41 17.09 0.76 -4.11
CA GLY A 41 16.15 -0.17 -3.47
C GLY A 41 15.81 0.13 -2.00
N ARG A 42 16.55 1.05 -1.35
CA ARG A 42 16.10 1.64 -0.06
C ARG A 42 15.36 2.96 -0.36
N PRO A 43 14.03 3.04 -0.15
CA PRO A 43 13.32 4.30 -0.26
C PRO A 43 13.87 5.32 0.74
N THR A 44 14.07 6.56 0.29
CA THR A 44 14.49 7.70 1.12
C THR A 44 13.33 8.33 1.90
N ILE A 45 12.10 7.89 1.65
CA ILE A 45 10.88 8.42 2.27
C ILE A 45 10.44 7.49 3.41
N GLY A 46 10.46 8.01 4.65
CA GLY A 46 9.90 7.36 5.84
C GLY A 46 10.92 6.98 6.91
N LEU A 47 10.43 6.60 8.09
CA LEU A 47 11.25 6.19 9.22
C LEU A 47 11.49 4.67 9.18
N THR A 48 12.76 4.26 9.14
CA THR A 48 13.13 2.84 9.14
C THR A 48 13.34 2.33 10.56
N LYS A 49 12.64 1.25 10.94
CA LYS A 49 12.92 0.48 12.16
C LYS A 49 13.34 -0.94 11.81
N LYS A 50 14.33 -1.49 12.53
CA LYS A 50 14.73 -2.90 12.39
C LYS A 50 13.75 -3.77 13.17
N VAL A 51 13.29 -4.84 12.54
CA VAL A 51 12.43 -5.85 13.16
C VAL A 51 13.12 -7.20 13.06
N SER A 52 13.10 -7.97 14.15
CA SER A 52 13.50 -9.36 14.17
C SER A 52 12.24 -10.22 14.15
N LEU A 53 12.14 -11.14 13.20
CA LEU A 53 11.02 -12.06 13.07
C LEU A 53 11.50 -13.47 13.38
N THR A 54 10.70 -14.20 14.16
CA THR A 54 10.89 -15.64 14.40
C THR A 54 9.66 -16.34 13.88
N LEU A 55 9.82 -17.16 12.85
CA LEU A 55 8.74 -17.89 12.19
C LEU A 55 9.14 -19.37 12.05
N PRO A 56 8.15 -20.29 12.01
CA PRO A 56 8.34 -21.65 11.54
C PRO A 56 9.06 -21.72 10.19
N LYS A 57 9.73 -22.85 9.92
CA LYS A 57 10.49 -23.06 8.67
C LYS A 57 9.60 -22.95 7.43
N GLU A 58 8.41 -23.55 7.49
CA GLU A 58 7.43 -23.54 6.39
C GLU A 58 6.98 -22.11 6.04
N ASP A 59 6.78 -21.27 7.06
CA ASP A 59 6.40 -19.87 6.87
C ASP A 59 7.55 -19.03 6.26
N TRP A 60 8.79 -19.33 6.64
CA TRP A 60 9.96 -18.72 6.02
C TRP A 60 10.12 -19.11 4.55
N GLU A 61 9.92 -20.39 4.22
CA GLU A 61 9.97 -20.88 2.84
C GLU A 61 8.91 -20.22 1.98
N TRP A 62 7.68 -20.12 2.49
CA TRP A 62 6.60 -19.41 1.81
C TRP A 62 6.91 -17.92 1.60
N LEU A 63 7.40 -17.23 2.64
CA LEU A 63 7.74 -15.81 2.57
C LEU A 63 8.84 -15.57 1.52
N ASP A 64 9.85 -16.43 1.49
CA ASP A 64 10.97 -16.34 0.56
C ASP A 64 10.54 -16.50 -0.90
N GLU A 65 9.66 -17.47 -1.14
CA GLU A 65 9.05 -17.67 -2.46
C GLU A 65 8.31 -16.41 -2.92
N LYS A 66 7.47 -15.84 -2.05
CA LYS A 66 6.67 -14.64 -2.37
C LYS A 66 7.49 -13.36 -2.46
N ALA A 67 8.61 -13.29 -1.75
CA ALA A 67 9.44 -12.11 -1.72
C ALA A 67 10.34 -11.96 -2.97
N GLU A 68 10.49 -13.00 -3.78
CA GLU A 68 11.33 -13.02 -5.00
C GLU A 68 12.72 -12.41 -4.78
N GLY A 69 13.31 -12.68 -3.61
CA GLY A 69 14.64 -12.18 -3.21
C GLY A 69 14.67 -10.82 -2.51
N ASN A 70 13.53 -10.11 -2.36
CA ASN A 70 13.43 -8.85 -1.62
C ASN A 70 12.39 -8.88 -0.48
N ARG A 71 12.73 -9.60 0.60
CA ARG A 71 11.88 -9.74 1.80
C ARG A 71 11.45 -8.40 2.40
N SER A 72 12.32 -7.39 2.36
CA SER A 72 12.03 -6.07 2.96
C SER A 72 10.97 -5.32 2.17
N GLN A 73 11.00 -5.41 0.84
CA GLN A 73 9.97 -4.83 -0.02
C GLN A 73 8.65 -5.58 0.16
N PHE A 74 8.67 -6.90 0.08
CA PHE A 74 7.48 -7.73 0.27
C PHE A 74 6.79 -7.47 1.62
N LEU A 75 7.56 -7.43 2.72
CA LEU A 75 7.03 -7.12 4.04
C LEU A 75 6.48 -5.70 4.13
N ARG A 76 7.14 -4.72 3.49
CA ARG A 76 6.66 -3.33 3.46
C ARG A 76 5.33 -3.24 2.71
N GLU A 77 5.25 -3.85 1.53
CA GLU A 77 4.03 -3.89 0.71
C GLU A 77 2.91 -4.64 1.42
N THR A 78 3.22 -5.75 2.09
CA THR A 78 2.24 -6.50 2.90
C THR A 78 1.70 -5.65 4.05
N VAL A 79 2.58 -4.97 4.79
CA VAL A 79 2.17 -4.08 5.90
C VAL A 79 1.38 -2.88 5.37
N THR A 80 1.84 -2.25 4.28
CA THR A 80 1.14 -1.12 3.65
C THR A 80 -0.20 -1.55 3.07
N SER A 81 -0.29 -2.72 2.45
CA SER A 81 -1.54 -3.29 1.96
C SER A 81 -2.47 -3.64 3.11
N TYR A 82 -1.99 -4.21 4.20
CA TYR A 82 -2.81 -4.49 5.37
C TYR A 82 -3.37 -3.19 5.97
N LEU A 83 -2.52 -2.20 6.18
CA LEU A 83 -2.91 -0.89 6.69
C LEU A 83 -3.82 -0.11 5.71
N GLY A 84 -3.58 -0.20 4.41
CA GLY A 84 -4.36 0.46 3.36
C GLY A 84 -5.70 -0.23 3.10
N SER A 85 -5.74 -1.57 3.11
CA SER A 85 -6.96 -2.36 2.92
C SER A 85 -7.90 -2.29 4.13
N GLU A 86 -7.38 -2.20 5.37
CA GLU A 86 -8.23 -1.91 6.53
C GLU A 86 -8.70 -0.45 6.59
N ALA A 87 -7.94 0.50 6.02
CA ALA A 87 -8.26 1.94 6.14
C ALA A 87 -9.10 2.52 4.99
N GLU A 88 -8.92 2.07 3.75
CA GLU A 88 -9.54 2.71 2.58
C GLU A 88 -10.91 2.10 2.22
N TRP A 89 -11.07 0.77 2.37
CA TRP A 89 -12.29 0.05 2.00
C TRP A 89 -12.80 -0.83 3.14
N SER A 90 -13.25 -0.18 4.22
CA SER A 90 -13.85 -0.84 5.39
C SER A 90 -15.38 -0.95 5.28
N ASN A 91 -16.00 -1.81 6.10
CA ASN A 91 -17.46 -1.84 6.27
C ASN A 91 -18.02 -0.45 6.61
N ARG A 92 -17.26 0.38 7.35
CA ARG A 92 -17.65 1.77 7.64
C ARG A 92 -17.65 2.65 6.39
N ALA A 93 -16.66 2.50 5.51
CA ALA A 93 -16.62 3.20 4.24
C ALA A 93 -17.82 2.80 3.36
N ALA A 94 -18.13 1.50 3.28
CA ALA A 94 -19.29 1.00 2.54
C ALA A 94 -20.62 1.59 3.07
N LEU A 95 -20.81 1.65 4.39
CA LEU A 95 -21.96 2.31 5.02
C LEU A 95 -22.01 3.80 4.66
N GLY A 96 -20.87 4.49 4.70
CA GLY A 96 -20.77 5.90 4.32
C GLY A 96 -21.24 6.16 2.89
N TYR A 97 -20.78 5.36 1.92
CA TYR A 97 -21.22 5.45 0.53
C TYR A 97 -22.71 5.17 0.36
N ALA A 98 -23.25 4.18 1.07
CA ALA A 98 -24.69 3.88 1.03
C ALA A 98 -25.54 5.04 1.58
N VAL A 99 -25.11 5.69 2.67
CA VAL A 99 -25.79 6.90 3.20
C VAL A 99 -25.74 8.03 2.18
N LEU A 100 -24.59 8.27 1.54
CA LEU A 100 -24.45 9.33 0.54
C LEU A 100 -25.38 9.09 -0.66
N ALA A 101 -25.40 7.87 -1.21
CA ALA A 101 -26.30 7.51 -2.30
C ALA A 101 -27.78 7.62 -1.89
N ALA A 102 -28.15 7.16 -0.71
CA ALA A 102 -29.53 7.26 -0.21
C ALA A 102 -29.97 8.73 -0.02
N LYS A 103 -29.07 9.60 0.45
CA LYS A 103 -29.32 11.05 0.55
C LYS A 103 -29.52 11.70 -0.82
N GLU A 104 -28.69 11.35 -1.80
CA GLU A 104 -28.83 11.83 -3.18
C GLU A 104 -30.20 11.43 -3.77
N LEU A 105 -30.67 10.23 -3.43
CA LEU A 105 -32.00 9.73 -3.80
C LEU A 105 -33.14 10.25 -2.90
N ASN A 106 -32.87 11.21 -2.01
CA ASN A 106 -33.84 11.82 -1.08
C ASN A 106 -34.54 10.82 -0.13
N TYR A 107 -33.85 9.78 0.31
CA TYR A 107 -34.39 8.83 1.30
C TYR A 107 -34.62 9.53 2.64
N SER A 108 -35.69 9.13 3.34
CA SER A 108 -35.97 9.63 4.68
C SER A 108 -34.93 9.17 5.70
N HIS A 109 -34.86 9.84 6.84
CA HIS A 109 -33.97 9.43 7.93
C HIS A 109 -34.25 7.99 8.41
N ASP A 110 -35.52 7.61 8.49
CA ASP A 110 -35.94 6.27 8.91
C ASP A 110 -35.57 5.21 7.87
N ASP A 111 -35.62 5.53 6.58
CA ASP A 111 -35.22 4.60 5.52
C ASP A 111 -33.70 4.40 5.49
N ILE A 112 -32.93 5.48 5.70
CA ILE A 112 -31.47 5.38 5.87
C ILE A 112 -31.15 4.51 7.09
N LYS A 113 -31.86 4.68 8.21
CA LYS A 113 -31.65 3.86 9.40
C LYS A 113 -31.93 2.38 9.15
N LYS A 114 -33.01 2.06 8.42
CA LYS A 114 -33.34 0.67 8.02
C LYS A 114 -32.29 0.10 7.07
N LEU A 115 -31.84 0.89 6.08
CA LEU A 115 -30.77 0.51 5.14
C LEU A 115 -29.49 0.13 5.88
N ILE A 116 -29.06 0.97 6.82
CA ILE A 116 -27.86 0.71 7.63
C ILE A 116 -28.01 -0.54 8.49
N GLY A 117 -29.18 -0.74 9.10
CA GLY A 117 -29.48 -1.98 9.83
C GLY A 117 -29.41 -3.23 8.94
N ALA A 118 -29.96 -3.16 7.73
CA ALA A 118 -29.89 -4.26 6.76
C ALA A 118 -28.44 -4.52 6.30
N MET A 119 -27.64 -3.47 6.09
CA MET A 119 -26.23 -3.62 5.72
C MET A 119 -25.41 -4.30 6.83
N TYR A 120 -25.59 -3.91 8.09
CA TYR A 120 -24.95 -4.59 9.22
C TYR A 120 -25.30 -6.07 9.26
N TYR A 121 -26.59 -6.39 9.09
CA TYR A 121 -27.03 -7.79 9.01
C TYR A 121 -26.33 -8.55 7.88
N GLN A 122 -26.20 -7.95 6.69
CA GLN A 122 -25.48 -8.60 5.59
C GLN A 122 -23.98 -8.77 5.87
N PHE A 123 -23.33 -7.80 6.53
CA PHE A 123 -21.92 -7.92 6.92
C PHE A 123 -21.67 -9.10 7.86
N ASP A 124 -22.60 -9.38 8.78
CA ASP A 124 -22.49 -10.51 9.70
C ASP A 124 -22.83 -11.85 9.03
N MET A 125 -23.75 -11.84 8.06
CA MET A 125 -24.29 -13.05 7.46
C MET A 125 -23.58 -13.50 6.17
N LYS A 126 -22.79 -12.62 5.54
CA LYS A 126 -22.14 -12.88 4.25
C LYS A 126 -20.66 -12.58 4.29
N THR A 127 -19.90 -13.43 3.61
CA THR A 127 -18.50 -13.16 3.33
C THR A 127 -18.34 -12.10 2.25
N VAL A 128 -17.17 -11.45 2.23
CA VAL A 128 -16.84 -10.42 1.22
C VAL A 128 -16.93 -10.99 -0.21
N ASP A 129 -16.52 -12.24 -0.43
CA ASP A 129 -16.54 -12.83 -1.78
C ASP A 129 -17.95 -13.19 -2.24
N GLU A 130 -18.84 -13.60 -1.34
CA GLU A 130 -20.27 -13.77 -1.66
C GLU A 130 -20.91 -12.44 -2.08
N ALA A 131 -20.62 -11.35 -1.33
CA ALA A 131 -21.14 -10.02 -1.66
C ALA A 131 -20.64 -9.52 -3.03
N LYS A 132 -19.35 -9.74 -3.35
CA LYS A 132 -18.79 -9.42 -4.69
C LYS A 132 -19.48 -10.22 -5.79
N LYS A 133 -19.75 -11.51 -5.56
CA LYS A 133 -20.43 -12.37 -6.53
C LYS A 133 -21.84 -11.84 -6.80
N ILE A 134 -22.61 -11.52 -5.76
CA ILE A 134 -23.95 -10.94 -5.89
C ILE A 134 -23.92 -9.64 -6.70
N TYR A 135 -22.97 -8.74 -6.43
CA TYR A 135 -22.81 -7.53 -7.22
C TYR A 135 -22.53 -7.85 -8.70
N ARG A 136 -21.58 -8.74 -9.00
CA ARG A 136 -21.23 -9.06 -10.39
C ARG A 136 -22.35 -9.73 -11.18
N GLU A 137 -23.18 -10.52 -10.52
CA GLU A 137 -24.22 -11.36 -11.15
C GLU A 137 -25.60 -10.71 -11.14
N ALA A 138 -25.78 -9.57 -10.48
CA ALA A 138 -27.06 -8.92 -10.39
C ALA A 138 -27.42 -8.19 -11.70
N ASP A 139 -28.70 -8.30 -12.07
CA ASP A 139 -29.29 -7.78 -13.31
C ASP A 139 -30.04 -6.46 -13.02
N TYR A 140 -29.30 -5.46 -12.55
CA TYR A 140 -29.80 -4.12 -12.22
C TYR A 140 -29.53 -3.08 -13.31
#